data_AF-A0A662I486-F1
#
_entry.id   AF-A0A662I486-F1
#
_cell.length_a   1.000
_cell.length_b   1.000
_cell.length_c   1.000
_cell.angle_alpha   90.00
_cell.angle_beta   90.00
_cell.angle_gamma   90.00
#
_symmetry.space_group_name_H-M   'P 1'
#
loop_
_entity.id
_entity.type
_entity.pdbx_description
1 polymer ?
#
loop_
_entity_poly.entity_id
_entity_poly.type
_entity_poly.pdbx_seq_one_letter_code
_entity_poly.pdbx_strand_id
1 'polypeptide(L)'
;MSSSSPIREYLDLSRKVEKLEKEVMKEIVTYLLVNSLRPDKRTLRAMERELGIPYSKLRRLVGKLVEEGVIVEGSVGTAKPLAVLDLDLALRKGYLKVEADLRSLISLHLLALPSSVAVFGEIKGDEFYRTVPKAPLRIEEKSRVHTLLEQMRYLPHAPREEKLLEKVKEKWPKEEVEYRKKFLEEIKAQLSKKEWSKLTELSKELEEWGVFLPTTGGLPELYIPFIRSNSFEVSHENPEQIIAEYVRRTHLPKEAIKPLRYLPYLDPWALYYRDVVMELNFKNLNEVTDEEIKEAIKRVAEKNLKFLLYLIEPLIKDIKRIGVKKVLEKWNKGLPEDMKYTKYHILSEAIPLGYASLLVRKLDNKELAEKALQCVKMLVAAVIYDYKGEKEEKETLEELAKKIKI
;
A
#
# COMPACT_ATOMS: atom_id res chain seq x y z
N MET A 1 -33.56 28.41 -40.08
CA MET A 1 -32.93 27.29 -39.34
C MET A 1 -31.43 27.51 -39.35
N SER A 2 -30.76 27.57 -38.20
CA SER A 2 -29.30 27.73 -38.15
C SER A 2 -28.62 26.39 -38.41
N SER A 3 -28.06 26.20 -39.60
CA SER A 3 -27.18 25.07 -39.87
C SER A 3 -25.93 25.17 -38.98
N SER A 4 -25.74 24.21 -38.08
CA SER A 4 -24.46 24.01 -37.42
C SER A 4 -23.38 23.81 -38.49
N SER A 5 -22.28 24.56 -38.39
CA SER A 5 -21.14 24.34 -39.28
C SER A 5 -20.66 22.89 -39.12
N PRO A 6 -20.40 22.13 -40.21
CA PRO A 6 -19.86 20.77 -40.13
C PRO A 6 -18.58 20.67 -39.28
N ILE A 7 -17.79 21.75 -39.21
CA ILE A 7 -16.60 21.85 -38.35
C ILE A 7 -16.99 21.80 -36.86
N ARG A 8 -18.10 22.44 -36.47
CA ARG A 8 -18.60 22.44 -35.09
C ARG A 8 -19.13 21.05 -34.70
N GLU A 9 -19.85 20.39 -35.60
CA GLU A 9 -20.33 19.03 -35.38
C GLU A 9 -19.17 18.04 -35.26
N TYR A 10 -18.15 18.16 -36.10
CA TYR A 10 -16.91 17.38 -36.00
C TYR A 10 -16.19 17.58 -34.66
N LEU A 11 -16.01 18.82 -34.21
CA LEU A 11 -15.36 19.11 -32.92
C LEU A 11 -16.16 18.60 -31.72
N ASP A 12 -17.49 18.71 -31.74
CA ASP A 12 -18.35 18.18 -30.68
C ASP A 12 -18.44 16.64 -30.70
N LEU A 13 -18.29 16.01 -31.87
CA LEU A 13 -18.09 14.55 -31.99
C LEU A 13 -16.71 14.13 -31.43
N SER A 14 -15.62 14.84 -31.76
CA SER A 14 -14.27 14.56 -31.24
C SER A 14 -14.25 14.57 -29.72
N ARG A 15 -14.80 15.62 -29.10
CA ARG A 15 -14.91 15.75 -27.63
C ARG A 15 -15.71 14.61 -26.98
N LYS A 16 -16.78 14.13 -27.63
CA LYS A 16 -17.55 12.98 -27.15
C LYS A 16 -16.74 11.69 -27.24
N VAL A 17 -16.00 11.49 -28.33
CA VAL A 17 -15.10 10.34 -28.51
C VAL A 17 -13.97 10.38 -27.49
N GLU A 18 -13.27 11.51 -27.30
CA GLU A 18 -12.22 11.69 -26.29
C GLU A 18 -12.71 11.35 -24.88
N LYS A 19 -13.92 11.80 -24.51
CA LYS A 19 -14.52 11.46 -23.21
C LYS A 19 -14.78 9.96 -23.06
N LEU A 20 -15.31 9.30 -24.10
CA LEU A 20 -15.53 7.85 -24.10
C LEU A 20 -14.21 7.07 -24.07
N GLU A 21 -13.19 7.51 -24.82
CA GLU A 21 -11.85 6.92 -24.77
C GLU A 21 -11.26 7.01 -23.36
N LYS A 22 -11.46 8.13 -22.65
CA LYS A 22 -11.03 8.28 -21.27
C LYS A 22 -11.72 7.31 -20.30
N GLU A 23 -13.02 7.06 -20.47
CA GLU A 23 -13.70 6.02 -19.68
C GLU A 23 -13.19 4.61 -20.01
N VAL A 24 -12.93 4.28 -21.27
CA VAL A 24 -12.33 2.98 -21.65
C VAL A 24 -10.91 2.84 -21.10
N MET A 25 -10.12 3.91 -21.08
CA MET A 25 -8.79 3.92 -20.47
C MET A 25 -8.84 3.70 -18.95
N LYS A 26 -9.90 4.15 -18.24
CA LYS A 26 -10.10 3.82 -16.82
C LYS A 26 -10.29 2.33 -16.59
N GLU A 27 -11.13 1.69 -17.40
CA GLU A 27 -11.38 0.24 -17.29
C GLU A 27 -10.12 -0.57 -17.62
N ILE A 28 -9.32 -0.12 -18.60
CA ILE A 28 -7.99 -0.69 -18.90
C ILE A 28 -7.05 -0.62 -17.70
N VAL A 29 -6.86 0.56 -17.10
CA VAL A 29 -5.94 0.75 -15.95
C VAL A 29 -6.44 -0.06 -14.74
N THR A 30 -7.75 -0.05 -14.48
CA THR A 30 -8.37 -0.83 -13.39
C THR A 30 -8.15 -2.34 -13.59
N TYR A 31 -8.39 -2.85 -14.81
CA TYR A 31 -8.16 -4.27 -15.14
C TYR A 31 -6.70 -4.69 -14.92
N LEU A 32 -5.74 -3.83 -15.27
CA LEU A 32 -4.31 -4.11 -15.09
C LEU A 32 -3.88 -4.14 -13.61
N LEU A 33 -4.51 -3.35 -12.74
CA LEU A 33 -4.28 -3.40 -11.30
C LEU A 33 -4.91 -4.65 -10.68
N VAL A 34 -6.16 -4.98 -11.04
CA VAL A 34 -6.84 -6.21 -10.56
C VAL A 34 -6.08 -7.46 -10.99
N ASN A 35 -5.54 -7.48 -12.20
CA ASN A 35 -4.74 -8.59 -12.74
C ASN A 35 -3.22 -8.39 -12.52
N SER A 36 -2.78 -7.57 -11.56
CA SER A 36 -1.36 -7.23 -11.41
C SER A 36 -0.49 -8.49 -11.26
N LEU A 37 -0.88 -9.45 -10.42
CA LEU A 37 -0.18 -10.73 -10.22
C LEU A 37 -0.34 -11.75 -11.37
N ARG A 38 -0.96 -11.36 -12.50
CA ARG A 38 -1.28 -12.26 -13.62
C ARG A 38 -0.76 -11.75 -14.98
N PRO A 39 0.53 -12.01 -15.30
CA PRO A 39 1.13 -11.67 -16.59
C PRO A 39 0.33 -12.18 -17.79
N ASP A 40 -0.22 -13.39 -17.68
CA ASP A 40 -1.06 -14.05 -18.69
C ASP A 40 -2.28 -13.21 -19.09
N LYS A 41 -2.89 -12.53 -18.12
CA LYS A 41 -4.08 -11.67 -18.28
C LYS A 41 -3.77 -10.29 -18.82
N ARG A 42 -2.55 -9.79 -18.61
CA ARG A 42 -2.16 -8.39 -18.89
C ARG A 42 -1.57 -8.16 -20.29
N THR A 43 -1.59 -9.17 -21.16
CA THR A 43 -1.24 -9.00 -22.57
C THR A 43 -2.39 -8.38 -23.37
N LEU A 44 -2.09 -7.62 -24.43
CA LEU A 44 -3.11 -7.06 -25.35
C LEU A 44 -4.12 -8.12 -25.85
N ARG A 45 -3.66 -9.36 -26.12
CA ARG A 45 -4.52 -10.47 -26.58
C ARG A 45 -5.39 -11.08 -25.48
N ALA A 46 -5.01 -10.97 -24.21
CA ALA A 46 -5.86 -11.40 -23.10
C ALA A 46 -6.89 -10.32 -22.77
N MET A 47 -6.43 -9.07 -22.68
CA MET A 47 -7.28 -7.89 -22.49
C MET A 47 -8.33 -7.71 -23.61
N GLU A 48 -7.99 -7.96 -24.87
CA GLU A 48 -8.98 -7.95 -25.97
C GLU A 48 -10.12 -8.94 -25.71
N ARG A 49 -9.79 -10.17 -25.27
CA ARG A 49 -10.77 -11.23 -25.01
C ARG A 49 -11.64 -10.95 -23.79
N GLU A 50 -11.10 -10.32 -22.76
CA GLU A 50 -11.80 -10.10 -21.48
C GLU A 50 -12.51 -8.75 -21.37
N LEU A 51 -11.95 -7.69 -21.97
CA LEU A 51 -12.57 -6.37 -22.03
C LEU A 51 -13.49 -6.20 -23.26
N GLY A 52 -13.44 -7.13 -24.23
CA GLY A 52 -14.19 -7.04 -25.49
C GLY A 52 -13.76 -5.89 -26.41
N ILE A 53 -12.60 -5.28 -26.16
CA ILE A 53 -12.09 -4.14 -26.94
C ILE A 53 -11.26 -4.68 -28.12
N PRO A 54 -11.62 -4.38 -29.38
CA PRO A 54 -10.88 -4.86 -30.55
C PRO A 54 -9.39 -4.49 -30.50
N TYR A 55 -8.50 -5.43 -30.85
CA TYR A 55 -7.04 -5.29 -30.71
C TYR A 55 -6.48 -3.95 -31.19
N SER A 56 -6.92 -3.47 -32.36
CA SER A 56 -6.45 -2.20 -32.95
C SER A 56 -6.84 -0.98 -32.11
N LYS A 57 -8.05 -0.96 -31.54
CA LYS A 57 -8.50 0.09 -30.62
C LYS A 57 -7.78 -0.02 -29.28
N LEU A 58 -7.67 -1.22 -28.73
CA LEU A 58 -7.00 -1.47 -27.46
C LEU A 58 -5.51 -1.06 -27.52
N ARG A 59 -4.78 -1.50 -28.55
CA ARG A 59 -3.36 -1.15 -28.77
C ARG A 59 -3.14 0.37 -28.84
N ARG A 60 -4.05 1.11 -29.48
CA ARG A 60 -3.96 2.58 -29.55
C ARG A 60 -4.22 3.25 -28.20
N LEU A 61 -5.21 2.79 -27.43
CA LEU A 61 -5.52 3.33 -26.10
C LEU A 61 -4.42 2.99 -25.08
N VAL A 62 -3.88 1.78 -25.13
CA VAL A 62 -2.69 1.39 -24.36
C VAL A 62 -1.47 2.24 -24.77
N GLY A 63 -1.28 2.49 -26.07
CA GLY A 63 -0.21 3.37 -26.57
C GLY A 63 -0.24 4.75 -25.91
N LYS A 64 -1.41 5.41 -25.85
CA LYS A 64 -1.59 6.67 -25.13
C LYS A 64 -1.20 6.57 -23.65
N LEU A 65 -1.63 5.52 -22.96
CA LEU A 65 -1.32 5.32 -21.54
C LEU A 65 0.17 5.02 -21.29
N VAL A 66 0.89 4.47 -22.27
CA VAL A 66 2.34 4.28 -22.23
C VAL A 66 3.07 5.60 -22.53
N GLU A 67 2.62 6.37 -23.53
CA GLU A 67 3.13 7.72 -23.84
C GLU A 67 2.94 8.69 -22.66
N GLU A 68 1.84 8.57 -21.93
CA GLU A 68 1.57 9.34 -20.70
C GLU A 68 2.35 8.83 -19.47
N GLY A 69 3.12 7.74 -19.56
CA GLY A 69 3.88 7.17 -18.43
C GLY A 69 3.03 6.48 -17.35
N VAL A 70 1.73 6.26 -17.61
CA VAL A 70 0.80 5.59 -16.68
C VAL A 70 0.97 4.06 -16.74
N ILE A 71 1.32 3.53 -17.91
CA ILE A 71 1.53 2.10 -18.17
C ILE A 71 2.94 1.87 -18.73
N VAL A 72 3.52 0.70 -18.43
CA VAL A 72 4.75 0.19 -19.03
C VAL A 72 4.50 -1.20 -19.66
N GLU A 73 5.24 -1.54 -20.71
CA GLU A 73 5.23 -2.86 -21.33
C GLU A 73 6.43 -3.68 -20.84
N GLY A 74 6.16 -4.76 -20.12
CA GLY A 74 7.17 -5.75 -19.70
C GLY A 74 7.45 -6.79 -20.77
N SER A 75 8.39 -7.69 -20.49
CA SER A 75 8.78 -8.78 -21.41
C SER A 75 8.94 -10.10 -20.65
N VAL A 76 8.18 -11.12 -21.06
CA VAL A 76 8.14 -12.44 -20.41
C VAL A 76 8.22 -13.51 -21.49
N GLY A 77 9.45 -13.91 -21.85
CA GLY A 77 9.70 -14.74 -23.03
C GLY A 77 9.23 -14.02 -24.30
N THR A 78 8.19 -14.54 -24.96
CA THR A 78 7.55 -13.91 -26.12
C THR A 78 6.29 -13.10 -25.78
N ALA A 79 5.83 -13.15 -24.52
CA ALA A 79 4.68 -12.39 -24.06
C ALA A 79 5.07 -10.96 -23.66
N LYS A 80 4.18 -10.01 -23.99
CA LYS A 80 4.28 -8.59 -23.64
C LYS A 80 3.15 -8.21 -22.68
N PRO A 81 3.31 -8.47 -21.37
CA PRO A 81 2.36 -8.02 -20.36
C PRO A 81 2.52 -6.52 -20.10
N LEU A 82 1.40 -5.85 -19.83
CA LEU A 82 1.35 -4.43 -19.48
C LEU A 82 1.23 -4.29 -17.96
N ALA A 83 1.84 -3.26 -17.38
CA ALA A 83 1.73 -2.95 -15.95
C ALA A 83 1.43 -1.47 -15.76
N VAL A 84 0.68 -1.11 -14.71
CA VAL A 84 0.58 0.30 -14.28
C VAL A 84 1.90 0.67 -13.62
N LEU A 85 2.54 1.73 -14.14
CA LEU A 85 3.85 2.22 -13.67
C LEU A 85 3.67 3.26 -12.55
N ASP A 86 2.79 4.23 -12.76
CA ASP A 86 2.55 5.32 -11.81
C ASP A 86 1.05 5.41 -11.43
N LEU A 87 0.75 4.90 -10.23
CA LEU A 87 -0.59 4.95 -9.63
C LEU A 87 -1.03 6.39 -9.28
N ASP A 88 -0.08 7.26 -8.94
CA ASP A 88 -0.34 8.66 -8.61
C ASP A 88 -0.73 9.45 -9.86
N LEU A 89 0.01 9.24 -10.96
CA LEU A 89 -0.31 9.81 -12.26
C LEU A 89 -1.62 9.26 -12.82
N ALA A 90 -1.91 7.97 -12.62
CA ALA A 90 -3.22 7.37 -12.96
C ALA A 90 -4.38 8.08 -12.22
N LEU A 91 -4.20 8.41 -10.94
CA LEU A 91 -5.18 9.20 -10.16
C LEU A 91 -5.26 10.65 -10.65
N ARG A 92 -4.13 11.34 -10.86
CA ARG A 92 -4.07 12.74 -11.36
C ARG A 92 -4.71 12.92 -12.73
N LYS A 93 -4.43 12.01 -13.67
CA LYS A 93 -5.06 12.02 -15.01
C LYS A 93 -6.53 11.57 -14.95
N GLY A 94 -6.98 10.96 -13.86
CA GLY A 94 -8.36 10.47 -13.69
C GLY A 94 -8.64 9.18 -14.46
N TYR A 95 -7.65 8.29 -14.56
CA TYR A 95 -7.78 6.92 -15.08
C TYR A 95 -8.17 5.90 -13.99
N LEU A 96 -8.38 6.33 -12.76
CA LEU A 96 -8.95 5.52 -11.70
C LEU A 96 -10.25 6.15 -11.20
N LYS A 97 -11.24 5.32 -10.84
CA LYS A 97 -12.55 5.81 -10.44
C LYS A 97 -12.48 6.53 -9.09
N VAL A 98 -13.14 7.68 -9.10
CA VAL A 98 -13.06 8.81 -8.16
C VAL A 98 -13.87 8.58 -6.88
N GLU A 99 -14.72 7.56 -6.87
CA GLU A 99 -15.61 7.17 -5.77
C GLU A 99 -14.94 6.24 -4.74
N ALA A 100 -13.62 6.03 -4.86
CA ALA A 100 -12.82 5.21 -3.96
C ALA A 100 -12.83 5.76 -2.53
N ASP A 101 -13.40 4.98 -1.61
CA ASP A 101 -13.19 5.14 -0.17
C ASP A 101 -11.72 4.84 0.21
N LEU A 102 -11.34 5.17 1.45
CA LEU A 102 -9.99 4.89 1.96
C LEU A 102 -9.59 3.41 1.76
N ARG A 103 -10.54 2.49 1.91
CA ARG A 103 -10.34 1.04 1.73
C ARG A 103 -9.98 0.66 0.30
N SER A 104 -10.63 1.29 -0.67
CA SER A 104 -10.37 1.12 -2.11
C SER A 104 -9.01 1.69 -2.48
N LEU A 105 -8.64 2.86 -1.95
CA LEU A 105 -7.31 3.43 -2.13
C LEU A 105 -6.20 2.56 -1.52
N ILE A 106 -6.41 2.02 -0.30
CA ILE A 106 -5.51 1.05 0.33
C ILE A 106 -5.34 -0.18 -0.57
N SER A 107 -6.43 -0.70 -1.14
CA SER A 107 -6.40 -1.89 -1.99
C SER A 107 -5.63 -1.65 -3.30
N LEU A 108 -5.85 -0.49 -3.96
CA LEU A 108 -5.07 -0.09 -5.14
C LEU A 108 -3.59 0.13 -4.81
N HIS A 109 -3.29 0.70 -3.65
CA HIS A 109 -1.93 0.89 -3.16
C HIS A 109 -1.22 -0.45 -2.95
N LEU A 110 -1.87 -1.41 -2.28
CA LEU A 110 -1.31 -2.75 -2.05
C LEU A 110 -1.10 -3.55 -3.35
N LEU A 111 -1.96 -3.36 -4.36
CA LEU A 111 -1.84 -4.01 -5.68
C LEU A 111 -0.70 -3.44 -6.56
N ALA A 112 -0.17 -2.27 -6.22
CA ALA A 112 0.90 -1.58 -6.93
C ALA A 112 2.31 -1.83 -6.34
N LEU A 113 2.40 -2.55 -5.22
CA LEU A 113 3.67 -2.95 -4.60
C LEU A 113 4.34 -4.06 -5.43
N PRO A 114 5.69 -4.17 -5.41
CA PRO A 114 6.38 -5.26 -6.07
C PRO A 114 6.11 -6.60 -5.39
N SER A 115 6.51 -7.66 -6.08
CA SER A 115 6.20 -9.04 -5.72
C SER A 115 7.50 -9.81 -5.56
N SER A 116 7.68 -10.41 -4.38
CA SER A 116 8.83 -11.21 -3.97
C SER A 116 9.05 -12.49 -4.81
N VAL A 117 8.21 -12.72 -5.82
CA VAL A 117 8.28 -13.80 -6.79
C VAL A 117 8.20 -13.25 -8.21
N ALA A 118 9.04 -13.79 -9.10
CA ALA A 118 8.78 -13.69 -10.52
C ALA A 118 7.58 -14.58 -10.87
N VAL A 119 6.53 -13.99 -11.44
CA VAL A 119 5.40 -14.76 -12.00
C VAL A 119 5.60 -14.87 -13.51
N PHE A 120 5.68 -16.09 -14.03
CA PHE A 120 6.14 -16.46 -15.37
C PHE A 120 7.54 -15.93 -15.79
N GLY A 121 8.25 -15.21 -14.91
CA GLY A 121 9.47 -14.48 -15.25
C GLY A 121 9.31 -12.94 -15.23
N GLU A 122 8.09 -12.42 -15.03
CA GLU A 122 7.88 -10.99 -14.78
C GLU A 122 8.19 -10.66 -13.32
N ILE A 123 9.03 -9.65 -13.10
CA ILE A 123 9.24 -9.01 -11.80
C ILE A 123 8.42 -7.73 -11.77
N LYS A 124 7.66 -7.51 -10.70
CA LYS A 124 6.91 -6.26 -10.53
C LYS A 124 7.84 -5.13 -10.11
N GLY A 125 7.80 -4.01 -10.83
CA GLY A 125 8.56 -2.80 -10.50
C GLY A 125 10.00 -2.75 -11.02
N ASP A 126 10.39 -3.62 -11.96
CA ASP A 126 11.77 -3.78 -12.51
C ASP A 126 12.44 -2.45 -12.93
N GLU A 127 11.64 -1.42 -13.26
CA GLU A 127 12.11 -0.08 -13.58
C GLU A 127 12.87 0.60 -12.43
N PHE A 128 12.44 0.37 -11.17
CA PHE A 128 13.07 0.95 -9.98
C PHE A 128 14.40 0.29 -9.60
N TYR A 129 14.58 -1.00 -9.94
CA TYR A 129 15.76 -1.78 -9.53
C TYR A 129 17.05 -1.39 -10.26
N ARG A 130 16.95 -0.58 -11.33
CA ARG A 130 18.08 -0.24 -12.21
C ARG A 130 18.90 0.98 -11.76
N THR A 131 18.46 1.71 -10.73
CA THR A 131 18.98 3.05 -10.40
C THR A 131 19.78 3.14 -9.09
N VAL A 132 19.99 2.05 -8.35
CA VAL A 132 20.42 2.11 -6.93
C VAL A 132 21.76 1.37 -6.63
N PRO A 133 22.61 1.85 -5.68
CA PRO A 133 24.00 1.39 -5.54
C PRO A 133 24.19 0.00 -4.94
N LYS A 134 25.11 -0.78 -5.51
CA LYS A 134 25.28 -2.23 -5.23
C LYS A 134 26.18 -2.57 -4.04
N ALA A 135 25.90 -2.03 -2.85
CA ALA A 135 26.61 -2.39 -1.62
C ALA A 135 26.01 -3.64 -0.94
N PRO A 136 26.81 -4.61 -0.45
CA PRO A 136 26.30 -5.78 0.26
C PRO A 136 26.01 -5.50 1.74
N LEU A 137 24.79 -5.77 2.18
CA LEU A 137 24.45 -5.93 3.59
C LEU A 137 24.69 -7.39 4.02
N ARG A 138 25.12 -7.60 5.28
CA ARG A 138 25.32 -8.93 5.84
C ARG A 138 23.97 -9.59 6.15
N ILE A 139 23.76 -10.78 5.59
CA ILE A 139 22.45 -11.46 5.54
C ILE A 139 21.98 -11.89 6.94
N GLU A 140 22.87 -12.45 7.75
CA GLU A 140 22.55 -13.01 9.08
C GLU A 140 22.13 -11.92 10.08
N GLU A 141 22.91 -10.84 10.14
CA GLU A 141 22.65 -9.66 10.98
C GLU A 141 21.27 -9.05 10.66
N LYS A 142 20.95 -8.90 9.36
CA LYS A 142 19.64 -8.45 8.87
C LYS A 142 18.50 -9.39 9.29
N SER A 143 18.71 -10.70 9.14
CA SER A 143 17.70 -11.73 9.42
C SER A 143 17.23 -11.70 10.88
N ARG A 144 18.14 -11.46 11.84
CA ARG A 144 17.81 -11.35 13.27
C ARG A 144 16.89 -10.17 13.58
N VAL A 145 17.21 -8.98 13.06
CA VAL A 145 16.39 -7.77 13.25
C VAL A 145 15.01 -7.94 12.61
N HIS A 146 14.95 -8.49 11.39
CA HIS A 146 13.70 -8.80 10.69
C HIS A 146 12.83 -9.77 11.49
N THR A 147 13.41 -10.87 11.99
CA THR A 147 12.70 -11.89 12.78
C THR A 147 12.06 -11.29 14.05
N LEU A 148 12.80 -10.45 14.78
CA LEU A 148 12.30 -9.79 15.98
C LEU A 148 11.16 -8.81 15.66
N LEU A 149 11.28 -8.01 14.60
CA LEU A 149 10.21 -7.09 14.20
C LEU A 149 8.97 -7.85 13.70
N GLU A 150 9.12 -8.91 12.91
CA GLU A 150 8.00 -9.75 12.49
C GLU A 150 7.28 -10.39 13.68
N GLN A 151 8.04 -10.91 14.66
CA GLN A 151 7.48 -11.40 15.92
C GLN A 151 6.67 -10.29 16.63
N MET A 152 7.26 -9.10 16.84
CA MET A 152 6.58 -7.96 17.48
C MET A 152 5.34 -7.48 16.71
N ARG A 153 5.36 -7.59 15.37
CA ARG A 153 4.26 -7.17 14.48
C ARG A 153 3.10 -8.17 14.47
N TYR A 154 3.40 -9.47 14.55
CA TYR A 154 2.42 -10.55 14.51
C TYR A 154 1.80 -10.84 15.88
N LEU A 155 2.58 -10.77 16.97
CA LEU A 155 2.14 -11.16 18.31
C LEU A 155 0.79 -10.55 18.75
N PRO A 156 0.49 -9.25 18.50
CA PRO A 156 -0.80 -8.64 18.83
C PRO A 156 -2.01 -9.18 18.06
N HIS A 157 -1.79 -9.91 16.95
CA HIS A 157 -2.86 -10.53 16.16
C HIS A 157 -3.20 -11.96 16.58
N ALA A 158 -2.33 -12.64 17.33
CA ALA A 158 -2.51 -14.05 17.69
C ALA A 158 -3.88 -14.36 18.37
N PRO A 159 -4.40 -13.53 19.31
CA PRO A 159 -5.74 -13.74 19.91
C PRO A 159 -6.91 -13.56 18.91
N ARG A 160 -6.68 -12.88 17.78
CA ARG A 160 -7.65 -12.75 16.70
C ARG A 160 -7.57 -13.94 15.74
N GLU A 161 -6.38 -14.45 15.48
CA GLU A 161 -6.17 -15.63 14.64
C GLU A 161 -6.88 -16.85 15.24
N GLU A 162 -6.86 -17.03 16.57
CA GLU A 162 -7.65 -18.04 17.28
C GLU A 162 -9.14 -18.00 16.92
N LYS A 163 -9.74 -16.79 16.98
CA LYS A 163 -11.16 -16.57 16.63
C LYS A 163 -11.43 -16.73 15.14
N LEU A 164 -10.44 -16.47 14.28
CA LEU A 164 -10.55 -16.65 12.84
C LEU A 164 -10.58 -18.14 12.50
N LEU A 165 -9.61 -18.90 13.01
CA LEU A 165 -9.46 -20.34 12.78
C LEU A 165 -10.74 -21.08 13.17
N GLU A 166 -11.37 -20.75 14.30
CA GLU A 166 -12.63 -21.37 14.71
C GLU A 166 -13.79 -21.08 13.74
N LYS A 167 -13.83 -19.90 13.12
CA LYS A 167 -14.85 -19.50 12.12
C LYS A 167 -14.61 -20.09 10.72
N VAL A 168 -13.38 -20.47 10.38
CA VAL A 168 -13.00 -20.93 9.03
C VAL A 168 -12.57 -22.40 8.96
N LYS A 169 -12.53 -23.12 10.10
CA LYS A 169 -12.11 -24.54 10.20
C LYS A 169 -12.81 -25.51 9.24
N GLU A 170 -14.03 -25.19 8.81
CA GLU A 170 -14.85 -25.98 7.87
C GLU A 170 -14.84 -25.42 6.43
N LYS A 171 -14.25 -24.23 6.23
CA LYS A 171 -14.25 -23.49 4.95
C LYS A 171 -12.88 -23.43 4.28
N TRP A 172 -11.80 -23.64 5.03
CA TRP A 172 -10.43 -23.62 4.56
C TRP A 172 -9.86 -25.04 4.44
N PRO A 173 -8.79 -25.26 3.64
CA PRO A 173 -8.07 -26.52 3.62
C PRO A 173 -7.63 -26.94 5.03
N LYS A 174 -7.80 -28.21 5.37
CA LYS A 174 -7.53 -28.71 6.74
C LYS A 174 -6.07 -28.52 7.14
N GLU A 175 -5.18 -28.71 6.18
CA GLU A 175 -3.73 -28.60 6.29
C GLU A 175 -3.31 -27.17 6.68
N GLU A 176 -3.99 -26.14 6.15
CA GLU A 176 -3.77 -24.73 6.51
C GLU A 176 -4.26 -24.44 7.94
N VAL A 177 -5.44 -24.97 8.29
CA VAL A 177 -6.03 -24.79 9.62
C VAL A 177 -5.17 -25.47 10.69
N GLU A 178 -4.66 -26.67 10.42
CA GLU A 178 -3.74 -27.40 11.29
C GLU A 178 -2.40 -26.70 11.43
N TYR A 179 -1.79 -26.24 10.32
CA TYR A 179 -0.54 -25.47 10.35
C TYR A 179 -0.66 -24.21 11.22
N ARG A 180 -1.69 -23.39 11.00
CA ARG A 180 -1.91 -22.16 11.76
C ARG A 180 -2.27 -22.41 13.22
N LYS A 181 -3.05 -23.47 13.52
CA LYS A 181 -3.30 -23.90 14.90
C LYS A 181 -1.99 -24.28 15.60
N LYS A 182 -1.13 -25.07 14.94
CA LYS A 182 0.16 -25.46 15.51
C LYS A 182 1.04 -24.24 15.82
N PHE A 183 1.16 -23.30 14.87
CA PHE A 183 1.91 -22.06 15.07
C PHE A 183 1.34 -21.19 16.20
N LEU A 184 0.01 -21.11 16.34
CA LEU A 184 -0.66 -20.41 17.43
C LEU A 184 -0.37 -21.05 18.80
N GLU A 185 -0.37 -22.39 18.89
CA GLU A 185 -0.01 -23.11 20.13
C GLU A 185 1.48 -22.98 20.45
N GLU A 186 2.37 -22.97 19.44
CA GLU A 186 3.80 -22.67 19.61
C GLU A 186 4.03 -21.26 20.20
N ILE A 187 3.24 -20.26 19.78
CA ILE A 187 3.26 -18.91 20.36
C ILE A 187 2.72 -18.90 21.81
N LYS A 188 1.58 -19.55 22.07
CA LYS A 188 1.01 -19.63 23.42
C LYS A 188 1.95 -20.30 24.41
N ALA A 189 2.67 -21.35 24.00
CA ALA A 189 3.63 -22.06 24.83
C ALA A 189 4.82 -21.19 25.26
N GLN A 190 5.13 -20.12 24.51
CA GLN A 190 6.20 -19.17 24.82
C GLN A 190 5.76 -18.01 25.72
N LEU A 191 4.46 -17.90 26.04
CA LEU A 191 3.89 -16.75 26.74
C LEU A 191 3.27 -17.14 28.08
N SER A 192 3.44 -16.30 29.09
CA SER A 192 2.67 -16.43 30.33
C SER A 192 1.19 -16.07 30.09
N LYS A 193 0.31 -16.61 30.95
CA LYS A 193 -1.12 -16.26 30.97
C LYS A 193 -1.37 -14.75 31.10
N LYS A 194 -0.46 -14.01 31.75
CA LYS A 194 -0.52 -12.55 31.91
C LYS A 194 -0.22 -11.82 30.59
N GLU A 195 0.77 -12.28 29.84
CA GLU A 195 1.10 -11.72 28.52
C GLU A 195 0.00 -12.02 27.50
N TRP A 196 -0.56 -13.24 27.50
CA TRP A 196 -1.70 -13.57 26.66
C TRP A 196 -2.94 -12.71 26.94
N SER A 197 -3.21 -12.38 28.22
CA SER A 197 -4.28 -11.46 28.61
C SER A 197 -4.04 -10.05 28.05
N LYS A 198 -2.82 -9.51 28.20
CA LYS A 198 -2.43 -8.21 27.63
C LYS A 198 -2.59 -8.17 26.11
N LEU A 199 -2.15 -9.22 25.41
CA LEU A 199 -2.31 -9.33 23.96
C LEU A 199 -3.79 -9.41 23.56
N THR A 200 -4.63 -10.06 24.37
CA THR A 200 -6.08 -10.14 24.14
C THR A 200 -6.78 -8.79 24.32
N GLU A 201 -6.32 -7.97 25.27
CA GLU A 201 -6.78 -6.58 25.46
C GLU A 201 -6.30 -5.69 24.31
N LEU A 202 -4.99 -5.72 23.99
CA LEU A 202 -4.40 -5.02 22.85
C LEU A 202 -5.13 -5.36 21.55
N SER A 203 -5.33 -6.65 21.26
CA SER A 203 -6.03 -7.12 20.06
C SER A 203 -7.45 -6.58 19.91
N LYS A 204 -8.13 -6.20 21.00
CA LYS A 204 -9.44 -5.52 20.95
C LYS A 204 -9.28 -4.03 20.68
N GLU A 205 -8.34 -3.35 21.34
CA GLU A 205 -8.06 -1.93 21.06
C GLU A 205 -7.65 -1.72 19.59
N LEU A 206 -6.88 -2.65 19.02
CA LEU A 206 -6.47 -2.60 17.63
C LEU A 206 -7.66 -2.58 16.64
N GLU A 207 -8.86 -3.05 17.03
CA GLU A 207 -10.06 -2.99 16.18
C GLU A 207 -10.45 -1.54 15.82
N GLU A 208 -10.03 -0.53 16.60
CA GLU A 208 -10.23 0.90 16.28
C GLU A 208 -9.50 1.39 15.02
N TRP A 209 -8.48 0.64 14.56
CA TRP A 209 -7.76 0.90 13.31
C TRP A 209 -8.48 0.32 12.08
N GLY A 210 -9.65 -0.30 12.23
CA GLY A 210 -10.61 -0.48 11.15
C GLY A 210 -10.05 -1.20 9.93
N VAL A 211 -10.13 -0.58 8.74
CA VAL A 211 -9.60 -1.12 7.47
C VAL A 211 -8.09 -1.37 7.43
N PHE A 212 -7.30 -0.69 8.28
CA PHE A 212 -5.86 -0.93 8.36
C PHE A 212 -5.55 -2.28 9.01
N LEU A 213 -6.31 -2.69 10.03
CA LEU A 213 -6.02 -3.88 10.81
C LEU A 213 -6.01 -5.20 10.00
N PRO A 214 -7.06 -5.55 9.22
CA PRO A 214 -7.08 -6.77 8.41
C PRO A 214 -6.21 -6.69 7.15
N THR A 215 -5.59 -5.54 6.86
CA THR A 215 -4.72 -5.34 5.70
C THR A 215 -3.23 -5.23 6.07
N THR A 216 -2.87 -5.33 7.37
CA THR A 216 -1.45 -5.49 7.76
C THR A 216 -0.92 -6.87 7.40
N GLY A 217 0.36 -6.95 7.02
CA GLY A 217 1.06 -8.21 6.77
C GLY A 217 2.13 -8.12 5.68
N GLY A 218 1.98 -7.25 4.69
CA GLY A 218 2.85 -7.26 3.49
C GLY A 218 4.23 -6.60 3.63
N LEU A 219 4.34 -5.49 4.35
CA LEU A 219 5.53 -4.61 4.38
C LEU A 219 5.56 -3.80 5.70
N PRO A 220 6.70 -3.19 6.10
CA PRO A 220 6.78 -2.46 7.35
C PRO A 220 5.93 -1.20 7.25
N GLU A 221 4.88 -1.16 8.07
CA GLU A 221 3.79 -0.19 8.07
C GLU A 221 4.22 1.29 8.12
N LEU A 222 5.47 1.57 8.51
CA LEU A 222 6.06 2.91 8.66
C LEU A 222 6.67 3.47 7.37
N TYR A 223 7.11 2.60 6.45
CA TYR A 223 7.95 3.01 5.31
C TYR A 223 7.18 3.28 4.03
N ILE A 224 5.86 3.07 4.02
CA ILE A 224 4.96 3.25 2.87
C ILE A 224 5.13 4.57 2.07
N PRO A 225 5.39 5.75 2.68
CA PRO A 225 5.59 6.97 1.89
C PRO A 225 7.03 7.12 1.38
N PHE A 226 8.03 6.58 2.09
CA PHE A 226 9.43 6.53 1.62
C PHE A 226 9.59 5.56 0.45
N ILE A 227 8.92 4.41 0.56
CA ILE A 227 8.69 3.41 -0.48
C ILE A 227 8.24 4.05 -1.80
N ARG A 228 7.35 5.04 -1.74
CA ARG A 228 6.80 5.72 -2.92
C ARG A 228 7.85 6.53 -3.71
N SER A 229 9.03 6.74 -3.11
CA SER A 229 10.17 7.43 -3.71
C SER A 229 11.40 6.53 -3.96
N ASN A 230 11.49 5.36 -3.31
CA ASN A 230 12.62 4.42 -3.37
C ASN A 230 12.13 2.99 -3.06
N SER A 231 12.24 2.06 -4.01
CA SER A 231 11.38 0.86 -4.09
C SER A 231 12.11 -0.52 -4.18
N PHE A 232 12.27 -1.22 -3.04
CA PHE A 232 12.26 -2.71 -2.79
C PHE A 232 13.42 -3.68 -3.17
N GLU A 233 13.73 -4.76 -2.41
CA GLU A 233 12.77 -5.76 -1.86
C GLU A 233 13.32 -6.80 -0.81
N VAL A 234 12.62 -7.00 0.34
CA VAL A 234 11.88 -8.20 0.87
C VAL A 234 12.31 -9.62 0.37
N SER A 235 12.39 -10.77 1.08
CA SER A 235 12.25 -11.28 2.49
C SER A 235 13.08 -12.60 2.64
N HIS A 236 12.91 -13.39 3.72
CA HIS A 236 13.53 -14.71 4.00
C HIS A 236 12.51 -15.84 4.35
N GLU A 237 11.30 -15.80 3.80
CA GLU A 237 10.29 -16.86 4.01
C GLU A 237 10.63 -18.17 3.28
N ASN A 238 10.06 -19.30 3.76
CA ASN A 238 10.21 -20.60 3.12
C ASN A 238 9.62 -20.55 1.69
N PRO A 239 10.43 -20.80 0.63
CA PRO A 239 9.98 -20.78 -0.75
C PRO A 239 8.71 -21.58 -1.02
N GLU A 240 8.56 -22.75 -0.39
CA GLU A 240 7.38 -23.62 -0.55
C GLU A 240 6.09 -22.94 -0.09
N GLN A 241 6.13 -22.15 0.99
CA GLN A 241 4.95 -21.49 1.55
C GLN A 241 4.51 -20.29 0.69
N ILE A 242 5.46 -19.44 0.27
CA ILE A 242 5.18 -18.33 -0.66
C ILE A 242 4.58 -18.88 -1.95
N ILE A 243 5.20 -19.91 -2.54
CA ILE A 243 4.71 -20.48 -3.79
C ILE A 243 3.30 -21.09 -3.59
N ALA A 244 3.06 -21.83 -2.50
CA ALA A 244 1.73 -22.37 -2.21
C ALA A 244 0.66 -21.27 -2.00
N GLU A 245 1.00 -20.12 -1.41
CA GLU A 245 0.08 -19.01 -1.28
C GLU A 245 -0.18 -18.29 -2.62
N TYR A 246 0.85 -18.06 -3.44
CA TYR A 246 0.67 -17.47 -4.77
C TYR A 246 -0.08 -18.41 -5.73
N VAL A 247 0.17 -19.73 -5.70
CA VAL A 247 -0.62 -20.73 -6.43
C VAL A 247 -2.10 -20.64 -6.03
N ARG A 248 -2.40 -20.52 -4.72
CA ARG A 248 -3.79 -20.34 -4.23
C ARG A 248 -4.43 -19.03 -4.68
N ARG A 249 -3.71 -17.90 -4.59
CA ARG A 249 -4.23 -16.56 -4.91
C ARG A 249 -4.38 -16.30 -6.42
N THR A 250 -3.54 -16.90 -7.25
CA THR A 250 -3.49 -16.64 -8.71
C THR A 250 -4.05 -17.77 -9.57
N HIS A 251 -4.20 -18.97 -9.01
CA HIS A 251 -4.53 -20.22 -9.71
C HIS A 251 -3.53 -20.60 -10.82
N LEU A 252 -2.28 -20.11 -10.72
CA LEU A 252 -1.19 -20.46 -11.63
C LEU A 252 -0.46 -21.72 -11.15
N PRO A 253 0.16 -22.50 -12.05
CA PRO A 253 0.93 -23.69 -11.68
C PRO A 253 2.21 -23.31 -10.91
N LYS A 254 2.70 -24.21 -10.04
CA LYS A 254 3.86 -23.98 -9.15
C LYS A 254 5.10 -23.52 -9.92
N GLU A 255 5.31 -24.06 -11.10
CA GLU A 255 6.46 -23.82 -11.99
C GLU A 255 6.47 -22.40 -12.57
N ALA A 256 5.31 -21.73 -12.58
CA ALA A 256 5.17 -20.34 -13.01
C ALA A 256 5.59 -19.33 -11.92
N ILE A 257 5.77 -19.74 -10.66
CA ILE A 257 6.05 -18.85 -9.55
C ILE A 257 7.46 -19.14 -9.02
N LYS A 258 8.39 -18.20 -9.20
CA LYS A 258 9.80 -18.36 -8.83
C LYS A 258 10.23 -17.30 -7.82
N PRO A 259 10.70 -17.67 -6.61
CA PRO A 259 11.28 -16.72 -5.67
C PRO A 259 12.48 -15.99 -6.28
N LEU A 260 12.59 -14.70 -6.01
CA LEU A 260 13.73 -13.89 -6.46
C LEU A 260 14.95 -14.18 -5.58
N ARG A 261 16.13 -14.38 -6.20
CA ARG A 261 17.29 -14.95 -5.48
C ARG A 261 18.15 -13.93 -4.71
N TYR A 262 18.25 -12.66 -5.14
CA TYR A 262 19.08 -11.64 -4.48
C TYR A 262 18.94 -10.23 -5.08
N LEU A 263 18.71 -9.17 -4.27
CA LEU A 263 18.73 -7.73 -4.69
C LEU A 263 18.93 -6.77 -3.47
N PRO A 264 20.17 -6.46 -3.04
CA PRO A 264 20.43 -6.01 -1.66
C PRO A 264 20.22 -4.53 -1.25
N TYR A 265 19.82 -3.61 -2.14
CA TYR A 265 20.02 -2.15 -1.92
C TYR A 265 18.77 -1.26 -1.92
N LEU A 266 17.58 -1.83 -2.02
CA LEU A 266 16.32 -1.09 -2.14
C LEU A 266 15.26 -1.50 -1.09
N ASP A 267 15.57 -2.51 -0.29
CA ASP A 267 14.64 -3.12 0.65
C ASP A 267 14.21 -2.16 1.80
N PRO A 268 12.90 -1.94 2.04
CA PRO A 268 12.42 -1.18 3.19
C PRO A 268 12.83 -1.79 4.53
N TRP A 269 13.03 -3.11 4.59
CA TRP A 269 13.61 -3.75 5.76
C TRP A 269 15.12 -3.50 5.88
N ALA A 270 15.82 -3.20 4.78
CA ALA A 270 17.20 -2.72 4.82
C ALA A 270 17.30 -1.25 5.26
N LEU A 271 16.33 -0.40 4.88
CA LEU A 271 16.20 0.96 5.44
C LEU A 271 15.85 0.91 6.93
N TYR A 272 14.90 0.06 7.33
CA TYR A 272 14.57 -0.19 8.72
C TYR A 272 15.77 -0.73 9.50
N TYR A 273 16.49 -1.71 8.94
CA TYR A 273 17.70 -2.29 9.51
C TYR A 273 18.81 -1.24 9.67
N ARG A 274 19.06 -0.42 8.64
CA ARG A 274 19.98 0.72 8.69
C ARG A 274 19.63 1.63 9.87
N ASP A 275 18.35 1.98 10.01
CA ASP A 275 17.90 2.86 11.07
C ASP A 275 17.99 2.21 12.45
N VAL A 276 17.72 0.89 12.58
CA VAL A 276 17.95 0.13 13.82
C VAL A 276 19.44 0.08 14.17
N VAL A 277 20.32 -0.14 13.20
CA VAL A 277 21.78 -0.12 13.39
C VAL A 277 22.26 1.30 13.77
N MET A 278 21.67 2.35 13.20
CA MET A 278 21.91 3.74 13.62
C MET A 278 21.42 4.01 15.05
N GLU A 279 20.23 3.54 15.44
CA GLU A 279 19.72 3.60 16.82
C GLU A 279 20.52 2.77 17.82
N LEU A 280 21.34 1.84 17.33
CA LEU A 280 22.31 1.03 18.08
C LEU A 280 23.74 1.59 17.96
N ASN A 281 23.92 2.78 17.38
CA ASN A 281 25.22 3.45 17.16
C ASN A 281 26.26 2.56 16.46
N PHE A 282 25.83 1.76 15.48
CA PHE A 282 26.68 0.83 14.71
C PHE A 282 27.41 -0.22 15.57
N LYS A 283 26.89 -0.56 16.77
CA LYS A 283 27.35 -1.75 17.53
C LYS A 283 27.31 -3.00 16.63
N ASN A 284 28.28 -3.89 16.80
CA ASN A 284 28.26 -5.22 16.21
C ASN A 284 27.02 -5.98 16.73
N LEU A 285 26.09 -6.37 15.85
CA LEU A 285 24.84 -6.97 16.31
C LEU A 285 25.03 -8.29 17.06
N ASN A 286 26.13 -9.02 16.84
CA ASN A 286 26.47 -10.22 17.61
C ASN A 286 26.75 -9.93 19.10
N GLU A 287 27.03 -8.67 19.45
CA GLU A 287 27.27 -8.19 20.83
C GLU A 287 26.04 -7.47 21.42
N VAL A 288 24.98 -7.29 20.64
CA VAL A 288 23.72 -6.62 21.06
C VAL A 288 22.69 -7.67 21.46
N THR A 289 21.96 -7.43 22.56
CA THR A 289 20.88 -8.31 23.02
C THR A 289 19.58 -8.16 22.19
N ASP A 290 18.73 -9.18 22.19
CA ASP A 290 17.42 -9.08 21.49
C ASP A 290 16.55 -7.96 22.06
N GLU A 291 16.59 -7.73 23.37
CA GLU A 291 15.88 -6.63 24.04
C GLU A 291 16.39 -5.25 23.60
N GLU A 292 17.71 -5.05 23.47
CA GLU A 292 18.26 -3.82 22.88
C GLU A 292 17.79 -3.61 21.42
N ILE A 293 17.72 -4.68 20.62
CA ILE A 293 17.22 -4.62 19.23
C ILE A 293 15.72 -4.28 19.22
N LYS A 294 14.90 -4.90 20.06
CA LYS A 294 13.46 -4.58 20.21
C LYS A 294 13.25 -3.12 20.62
N GLU A 295 14.04 -2.59 21.54
CA GLU A 295 13.97 -1.18 21.93
C GLU A 295 14.46 -0.22 20.84
N ALA A 296 15.47 -0.61 20.05
CA ALA A 296 15.87 0.15 18.86
C ALA A 296 14.76 0.17 17.79
N ILE A 297 14.13 -0.99 17.53
CA ILE A 297 12.94 -1.12 16.66
C ILE A 297 11.83 -0.15 17.11
N LYS A 298 11.47 -0.12 18.40
CA LYS A 298 10.49 0.85 18.94
C LYS A 298 10.88 2.29 18.65
N ARG A 299 12.13 2.68 18.90
CA ARG A 299 12.61 4.06 18.64
C ARG A 299 12.55 4.44 17.16
N VAL A 300 12.93 3.54 16.24
CA VAL A 300 12.77 3.76 14.79
C VAL A 300 11.31 3.97 14.43
N ALA A 301 10.41 3.14 14.96
CA ALA A 301 8.98 3.27 14.71
C ALA A 301 8.41 4.61 15.18
N GLU A 302 8.74 5.04 16.39
CA GLU A 302 8.30 6.34 16.89
C GLU A 302 8.89 7.51 16.10
N LYS A 303 10.19 7.47 15.77
CA LYS A 303 10.86 8.53 15.00
C LYS A 303 10.22 8.71 13.63
N ASN A 304 9.95 7.60 12.93
CA ASN A 304 9.26 7.64 11.65
C ASN A 304 7.82 8.15 11.78
N LEU A 305 7.04 7.72 12.79
CA LEU A 305 5.69 8.26 12.98
C LEU A 305 5.69 9.76 13.35
N LYS A 306 6.64 10.21 14.18
CA LYS A 306 6.85 11.63 14.50
C LYS A 306 7.19 12.44 13.25
N PHE A 307 8.00 11.90 12.34
CA PHE A 307 8.32 12.53 11.05
C PHE A 307 7.11 12.61 10.11
N LEU A 308 6.30 11.54 10.01
CA LEU A 308 5.05 11.59 9.22
C LEU A 308 4.07 12.63 9.77
N LEU A 309 3.90 12.69 11.09
CA LEU A 309 3.09 13.74 11.73
C LEU A 309 3.60 15.14 11.38
N TYR A 310 4.91 15.37 11.41
CA TYR A 310 5.52 16.65 11.05
C TYR A 310 5.29 17.04 9.58
N LEU A 311 5.38 16.08 8.64
CA LEU A 311 5.10 16.34 7.22
C LEU A 311 3.63 16.70 6.96
N ILE A 312 2.70 16.10 7.70
CA ILE A 312 1.25 16.23 7.48
C ILE A 312 0.62 17.37 8.29
N GLU A 313 1.26 17.81 9.37
CA GLU A 313 0.78 18.93 10.21
C GLU A 313 0.47 20.22 9.42
N PRO A 314 1.28 20.69 8.45
CA PRO A 314 0.96 21.86 7.64
C PRO A 314 -0.34 21.70 6.84
N LEU A 315 -0.59 20.52 6.28
CA LEU A 315 -1.80 20.19 5.52
C LEU A 315 -3.03 20.24 6.43
N ILE A 316 -2.96 19.56 7.59
CA ILE A 316 -4.07 19.55 8.56
C ILE A 316 -4.36 20.98 9.07
N LYS A 317 -3.33 21.75 9.40
CA LYS A 317 -3.47 23.14 9.88
C LYS A 317 -4.12 24.06 8.85
N ASP A 318 -3.77 23.90 7.58
CA ASP A 318 -4.41 24.62 6.48
C ASP A 318 -5.88 24.17 6.30
N ILE A 319 -6.16 22.85 6.30
CA ILE A 319 -7.53 22.31 6.15
C ILE A 319 -8.43 22.81 7.27
N LYS A 320 -7.97 22.75 8.53
CA LYS A 320 -8.68 23.31 9.68
C LYS A 320 -9.05 24.78 9.47
N ARG A 321 -8.10 25.59 9.02
CA ARG A 321 -8.25 27.05 8.92
C ARG A 321 -9.12 27.52 7.75
N ILE A 322 -8.97 26.91 6.57
CA ILE A 322 -9.58 27.43 5.31
C ILE A 322 -10.41 26.39 4.52
N GLY A 323 -10.45 25.14 4.97
CA GLY A 323 -11.22 24.08 4.33
C GLY A 323 -10.57 23.50 3.07
N VAL A 324 -10.93 22.25 2.75
CA VAL A 324 -10.28 21.44 1.70
C VAL A 324 -10.20 22.17 0.37
N LYS A 325 -11.29 22.79 -0.08
CA LYS A 325 -11.32 23.52 -1.36
C LYS A 325 -10.26 24.62 -1.42
N LYS A 326 -10.17 25.49 -0.41
CA LYS A 326 -9.23 26.63 -0.42
C LYS A 326 -7.80 26.18 -0.17
N VAL A 327 -7.58 25.06 0.53
CA VAL A 327 -6.26 24.42 0.61
C VAL A 327 -5.79 23.98 -0.78
N LEU A 328 -6.64 23.28 -1.53
CA LEU A 328 -6.30 22.85 -2.89
C LEU A 328 -6.06 24.05 -3.81
N GLU A 329 -6.88 25.10 -3.75
CA GLU A 329 -6.65 26.36 -4.49
C GLU A 329 -5.31 27.02 -4.13
N LYS A 330 -4.96 27.06 -2.83
CA LYS A 330 -3.69 27.61 -2.34
C LYS A 330 -2.48 26.79 -2.78
N TRP A 331 -2.51 25.47 -2.58
CA TRP A 331 -1.38 24.56 -2.82
C TRP A 331 -1.15 24.33 -4.33
N ASN A 332 -2.20 24.41 -5.15
CA ASN A 332 -2.10 24.29 -6.61
C ASN A 332 -1.75 25.61 -7.33
N LYS A 333 -1.53 26.70 -6.60
CA LYS A 333 -1.28 28.01 -7.22
C LYS A 333 0.04 28.00 -8.00
N GLY A 334 -0.07 28.08 -9.33
CA GLY A 334 1.08 28.07 -10.24
C GLY A 334 1.55 26.68 -10.66
N LEU A 335 0.88 25.60 -10.25
CA LEU A 335 1.20 24.24 -10.71
C LEU A 335 0.53 23.92 -12.07
N PRO A 336 1.23 23.19 -12.98
CA PRO A 336 0.62 22.57 -14.15
C PRO A 336 -0.58 21.70 -13.77
N GLU A 337 -1.58 21.58 -14.66
CA GLU A 337 -2.84 20.86 -14.39
C GLU A 337 -2.62 19.41 -13.93
N ASP A 338 -1.63 18.73 -14.54
CA ASP A 338 -1.28 17.36 -14.22
C ASP A 338 -0.34 17.20 -13.02
N MET A 339 0.09 18.30 -12.39
CA MET A 339 0.83 18.31 -11.11
C MET A 339 -0.04 18.79 -9.95
N LYS A 340 -1.33 19.05 -10.16
CA LYS A 340 -2.23 19.55 -9.12
C LYS A 340 -2.51 18.48 -8.06
N TYR A 341 -2.30 18.86 -6.80
CA TYR A 341 -2.77 18.18 -5.62
C TYR A 341 -4.31 18.13 -5.60
N THR A 342 -4.87 17.06 -5.06
CA THR A 342 -6.33 16.81 -5.08
C THR A 342 -6.76 16.14 -3.78
N LYS A 343 -8.09 15.99 -3.59
CA LYS A 343 -8.66 15.23 -2.47
C LYS A 343 -8.09 13.81 -2.33
N TYR A 344 -7.68 13.17 -3.44
CA TYR A 344 -7.04 11.85 -3.42
C TYR A 344 -5.67 11.86 -2.79
N HIS A 345 -4.88 12.91 -2.99
CA HIS A 345 -3.57 13.03 -2.38
C HIS A 345 -3.73 13.20 -0.86
N ILE A 346 -4.69 14.03 -0.41
CA ILE A 346 -5.06 14.18 1.02
C ILE A 346 -5.43 12.82 1.65
N LEU A 347 -6.23 11.99 0.96
CA LEU A 347 -6.53 10.62 1.42
C LEU A 347 -5.31 9.69 1.36
N SER A 348 -4.44 9.87 0.36
CA SER A 348 -3.20 9.10 0.20
C SER A 348 -2.21 9.36 1.32
N GLU A 349 -2.18 10.56 1.94
CA GLU A 349 -1.37 10.82 3.13
C GLU A 349 -1.90 10.10 4.38
N ALA A 350 -3.21 9.84 4.44
CA ALA A 350 -3.84 9.15 5.56
C ALA A 350 -3.45 7.65 5.62
N ILE A 351 -3.09 7.05 4.47
CA ILE A 351 -2.70 5.64 4.36
C ILE A 351 -1.41 5.32 5.15
N PRO A 352 -0.24 5.92 4.83
CA PRO A 352 0.99 5.64 5.56
C PRO A 352 0.89 6.02 7.03
N LEU A 353 0.20 7.12 7.36
CA LEU A 353 0.02 7.56 8.73
C LEU A 353 -0.83 6.58 9.55
N GLY A 354 -1.86 5.96 8.95
CA GLY A 354 -2.71 4.96 9.60
C GLY A 354 -2.00 3.63 9.86
N TYR A 355 -1.20 3.17 8.90
CA TYR A 355 -0.34 2.00 9.10
C TYR A 355 0.76 2.27 10.14
N ALA A 356 1.48 3.38 10.02
CA ALA A 356 2.52 3.77 10.97
C ALA A 356 1.97 3.92 12.41
N SER A 357 0.81 4.54 12.56
CA SER A 357 0.04 4.59 13.82
C SER A 357 -0.22 3.20 14.38
N LEU A 358 -0.76 2.28 13.56
CA LEU A 358 -1.07 0.92 13.96
C LEU A 358 0.17 0.16 14.45
N LEU A 359 1.30 0.27 13.75
CA LEU A 359 2.54 -0.40 14.18
C LEU A 359 3.10 0.22 15.47
N VAL A 360 3.07 1.54 15.62
CA VAL A 360 3.45 2.17 16.90
C VAL A 360 2.53 1.75 18.06
N ARG A 361 1.23 1.53 17.82
CA ARG A 361 0.33 0.94 18.84
C ARG A 361 0.73 -0.49 19.19
N LYS A 362 1.02 -1.35 18.20
CA LYS A 362 1.50 -2.73 18.39
C LYS A 362 2.80 -2.76 19.22
N LEU A 363 3.67 -1.76 19.04
CA LEU A 363 4.96 -1.60 19.72
C LEU A 363 4.88 -0.90 21.09
N ASP A 364 3.67 -0.73 21.62
CA ASP A 364 3.33 -0.23 22.96
C ASP A 364 3.50 1.27 23.23
N ASN A 365 3.44 2.12 22.20
CA ASN A 365 3.28 3.56 22.39
C ASN A 365 1.86 4.01 21.97
N LYS A 366 0.94 3.97 22.95
CA LYS A 366 -0.49 4.27 22.76
C LYS A 366 -0.75 5.75 22.41
N GLU A 367 -0.13 6.68 23.15
CA GLU A 367 -0.36 8.13 22.98
C GLU A 367 0.01 8.62 21.56
N LEU A 368 1.20 8.26 21.07
CA LEU A 368 1.65 8.68 19.75
C LEU A 368 0.81 8.05 18.64
N ALA A 369 0.41 6.78 18.83
CA ALA A 369 -0.45 6.07 17.89
C ALA A 369 -1.85 6.68 17.81
N GLU A 370 -2.49 6.98 18.95
CA GLU A 370 -3.81 7.63 19.02
C GLU A 370 -3.79 9.03 18.41
N LYS A 371 -2.76 9.83 18.70
CA LYS A 371 -2.55 11.14 18.06
C LYS A 371 -2.52 11.01 16.53
N ALA A 372 -1.80 10.03 16.00
CA ALA A 372 -1.74 9.79 14.56
C ALA A 372 -3.05 9.24 13.98
N LEU A 373 -3.74 8.34 14.68
CA LEU A 373 -5.05 7.83 14.26
C LEU A 373 -6.08 8.97 14.20
N GLN A 374 -6.03 9.91 15.13
CA GLN A 374 -6.87 11.11 15.09
C GLN A 374 -6.55 11.98 13.86
N CYS A 375 -5.27 12.20 13.52
CA CYS A 375 -4.88 12.90 12.29
C CYS A 375 -5.41 12.18 11.03
N VAL A 376 -5.36 10.84 10.97
CA VAL A 376 -5.95 10.06 9.87
C VAL A 376 -7.46 10.27 9.79
N LYS A 377 -8.18 10.17 10.92
CA LYS A 377 -9.63 10.44 11.00
C LYS A 377 -9.97 11.86 10.53
N MET A 378 -9.12 12.85 10.85
CA MET A 378 -9.29 14.25 10.40
C MET A 378 -9.09 14.42 8.89
N LEU A 379 -8.05 13.83 8.29
CA LEU A 379 -7.84 13.87 6.83
C LEU A 379 -9.02 13.22 6.08
N VAL A 380 -9.49 12.07 6.57
CA VAL A 380 -10.63 11.34 6.01
C VAL A 380 -11.93 12.15 6.16
N ALA A 381 -12.21 12.68 7.36
CA ALA A 381 -13.37 13.53 7.61
C ALA A 381 -13.39 14.77 6.73
N ALA A 382 -12.25 15.45 6.60
CA ALA A 382 -12.12 16.64 5.78
C ALA A 382 -12.54 16.40 4.33
N VAL A 383 -12.10 15.28 3.75
CA VAL A 383 -12.39 14.91 2.36
C VAL A 383 -13.83 14.43 2.19
N ILE A 384 -14.31 13.53 3.07
CA ILE A 384 -15.66 12.93 2.96
C ILE A 384 -16.76 14.00 3.12
N TYR A 385 -16.62 14.91 4.09
CA TYR A 385 -17.62 15.93 4.38
C TYR A 385 -17.37 17.26 3.67
N ASP A 386 -16.33 17.36 2.83
CA ASP A 386 -15.89 18.58 2.14
C ASP A 386 -15.72 19.79 3.07
N TYR A 387 -15.01 19.57 4.18
CA TYR A 387 -14.89 20.52 5.30
C TYR A 387 -14.43 21.91 4.85
N LYS A 388 -15.19 22.95 5.20
CA LYS A 388 -14.96 24.35 4.75
C LYS A 388 -14.07 25.19 5.67
N GLY A 389 -13.65 24.62 6.80
CA GLY A 389 -12.79 25.28 7.78
C GLY A 389 -13.56 25.81 8.99
N GLU A 390 -12.87 25.95 10.12
CA GLU A 390 -13.42 26.30 11.45
C GLU A 390 -14.21 27.61 11.50
N LYS A 391 -14.08 28.50 10.50
CA LYS A 391 -14.85 29.75 10.40
C LYS A 391 -16.17 29.62 9.67
N GLU A 392 -16.35 28.58 8.88
CA GLU A 392 -17.56 28.34 8.06
C GLU A 392 -18.36 27.13 8.56
N GLU A 393 -17.73 26.23 9.28
CA GLU A 393 -18.33 25.03 9.85
C GLU A 393 -18.74 25.25 11.32
N LYS A 394 -19.82 24.59 11.74
CA LYS A 394 -20.31 24.64 13.14
C LYS A 394 -19.55 23.69 14.08
N GLU A 395 -18.76 22.79 13.53
CA GLU A 395 -18.01 21.77 14.24
C GLU A 395 -16.53 21.89 13.87
N THR A 396 -15.65 21.61 14.84
CA THR A 396 -14.21 21.49 14.59
C THR A 396 -13.91 20.24 13.76
N LEU A 397 -12.78 20.24 13.06
CA LEU A 397 -12.35 19.07 12.29
C LEU A 397 -12.13 17.85 13.20
N GLU A 398 -11.69 18.07 14.44
CA GLU A 398 -11.54 17.04 15.47
C GLU A 398 -12.87 16.41 15.90
N GLU A 399 -13.95 17.19 16.01
CA GLU A 399 -15.29 16.67 16.33
C GLU A 399 -15.87 15.89 15.15
N LEU A 400 -15.66 16.39 13.92
CA LEU A 400 -16.05 15.70 12.70
C LEU A 400 -15.30 14.38 12.52
N ALA A 401 -14.00 14.34 12.88
CA ALA A 401 -13.17 13.14 12.87
C ALA A 401 -13.68 12.03 13.81
N LYS A 402 -14.31 12.37 14.94
CA LYS A 402 -14.94 11.38 15.85
C LYS A 402 -16.10 10.62 15.19
N LYS A 403 -16.69 11.17 14.13
CA LYS A 403 -17.77 10.53 13.35
C LYS A 403 -17.25 9.52 12.33
N ILE A 404 -15.96 9.57 11.99
CA ILE A 404 -15.33 8.63 11.07
C ILE A 404 -15.05 7.31 11.79
N LYS A 405 -15.74 6.27 11.32
CA LYS A 405 -15.33 4.88 11.50
C LYS A 405 -14.39 4.52 10.36
N ILE A 406 -13.14 4.23 10.71
CA ILE A 406 -12.13 3.65 9.82
C ILE A 406 -12.41 2.16 9.67
#